data_AF-A0A1Q7HFQ7-F1
#
_entry.id   AF-A0A1Q7HFQ7-F1
#
_cell.length_a   1.000
_cell.length_b   1.000
_cell.length_c   1.000
_cell.angle_alpha   90.00
_cell.angle_beta   90.00
_cell.angle_gamma   90.00
#
_symmetry.space_group_name_H-M   'P 1'
#
loop_
_entity.id
_entity.type
_entity.pdbx_description
1 polymer ?
#
loop_
_entity_poly.entity_id
_entity_poly.type
_entity_poly.pdbx_seq_one_letter_code
_entity_poly.pdbx_strand_id
1 'polypeptide(L)'
;MKQISLGDRKYRLVATERDGQWLAQAVRDDNGDPFGIECAGATEAAAIDRLARWLEWQHEHAAALEELQRAERAYHRTIAGSAFASPTEGPSALELQKESLEAVEAARIRLDEIRTGKPE
;
A
#
# COMPACT_ATOMS: atom_id res chain seq x y z
N MET A 1 8.80 -23.15 5.44
CA MET A 1 8.37 -22.02 6.33
C MET A 1 9.34 -20.84 6.20
N LYS A 2 8.84 -19.60 6.05
CA LYS A 2 9.64 -18.35 5.92
C LYS A 2 9.03 -17.25 6.78
N GLN A 3 9.84 -16.36 7.36
CA GLN A 3 9.35 -15.16 8.05
C GLN A 3 9.68 -13.91 7.22
N ILE A 4 8.74 -12.97 7.16
CA ILE A 4 8.92 -11.66 6.51
C ILE A 4 8.41 -10.55 7.41
N SER A 5 8.99 -9.36 7.28
CA SER A 5 8.56 -8.14 7.98
C SER A 5 8.21 -7.07 6.93
N LEU A 6 7.01 -6.49 7.03
CA LEU A 6 6.52 -5.46 6.12
C LEU A 6 5.95 -4.30 6.95
N GLY A 7 6.63 -3.16 6.91
CA GLY A 7 6.45 -2.10 7.89
C GLY A 7 6.62 -2.63 9.31
N ASP A 8 5.67 -2.32 10.20
CA ASP A 8 5.70 -2.78 11.60
C ASP A 8 5.10 -4.18 11.80
N ARG A 9 4.68 -4.86 10.74
CA ARG A 9 4.02 -6.17 10.82
C ARG A 9 4.95 -7.30 10.43
N LYS A 10 4.86 -8.41 11.17
CA LYS A 10 5.60 -9.65 10.91
C LYS A 10 4.64 -10.76 10.50
N TYR A 11 5.03 -11.52 9.48
CA TYR A 11 4.26 -12.64 8.97
C TYR A 11 5.11 -13.91 8.92
N ARG A 12 4.46 -15.02 9.21
CA ARG A 12 4.97 -16.38 8.98
C ARG A 12 4.27 -16.96 7.76
N LEU A 13 5.07 -17.30 6.76
CA LEU A 13 4.64 -17.94 5.54
C LEU A 13 4.77 -19.45 5.72
N VAL A 14 3.64 -20.14 5.63
CA VAL A 14 3.55 -21.58 5.75
C VAL A 14 3.04 -22.12 4.43
N ALA A 15 3.71 -23.12 3.88
CA ALA A 15 3.26 -23.80 2.69
C ALA A 15 3.00 -25.27 3.00
N THR A 16 1.93 -25.79 2.41
CA THR A 16 1.49 -27.18 2.58
C THR A 16 1.15 -27.76 1.22
N GLU A 17 1.53 -29.01 0.99
CA GLU A 17 1.14 -29.74 -0.21
C GLU A 17 -0.30 -30.27 -0.06
N ARG A 18 -1.15 -30.01 -1.06
CA ARG A 18 -2.51 -30.55 -1.19
C ARG A 18 -2.74 -30.94 -2.64
N ASP A 19 -3.21 -32.16 -2.88
CA ASP A 19 -3.53 -32.68 -4.22
C ASP A 19 -2.40 -32.51 -5.25
N GLY A 20 -1.14 -32.66 -4.82
CA GLY A 20 0.04 -32.51 -5.68
C GLY A 20 0.43 -31.06 -6.01
N GLN A 21 -0.17 -30.08 -5.34
CA GLN A 21 0.12 -28.65 -5.47
C GLN A 21 0.54 -28.05 -4.13
N TRP A 22 1.52 -27.13 -4.17
CA TRP A 22 1.93 -26.40 -2.98
C TRP A 22 1.09 -25.14 -2.80
N LEU A 23 0.51 -24.98 -1.62
CA LEU A 23 -0.30 -23.82 -1.25
C LEU A 23 0.37 -23.09 -0.10
N ALA A 24 0.67 -21.81 -0.29
CA ALA A 24 1.25 -20.94 0.72
C ALA A 24 0.20 -19.99 1.30
N GLN A 25 0.21 -19.85 2.62
CA GLN A 25 -0.64 -18.94 3.38
C GLN A 25 0.19 -18.11 4.35
N ALA A 26 -0.26 -16.89 4.63
CA ALA A 26 0.38 -16.02 5.59
C ALA A 26 -0.37 -16.04 6.91
N VAL A 27 0.39 -16.07 7.99
CA VAL A 27 -0.11 -16.02 9.35
C VAL A 27 0.57 -14.85 10.04
N ARG A 28 -0.19 -14.01 10.75
CA ARG A 28 0.39 -12.91 11.52
C ARG A 28 1.16 -13.45 12.72
N ASP A 29 2.33 -12.90 12.98
CA ASP A 29 3.22 -13.41 14.04
C ASP A 29 2.74 -13.00 15.44
N ASP A 30 1.94 -11.93 15.55
CA ASP A 30 1.44 -11.39 16.81
C ASP A 30 0.29 -12.19 17.43
N ASN A 31 -0.63 -12.70 16.60
CA ASN A 31 -1.84 -13.36 17.07
C ASN A 31 -2.10 -14.75 16.44
N GLY A 32 -1.34 -15.12 15.39
CA GLY A 32 -1.53 -16.41 14.72
C GLY A 32 -2.69 -16.44 13.74
N ASP A 33 -3.31 -15.31 13.41
CA ASP A 33 -4.44 -15.27 12.49
C ASP A 33 -3.99 -15.37 11.02
N PRO A 34 -4.74 -16.09 10.16
CA PRO A 34 -4.55 -16.04 8.72
C PRO A 34 -4.69 -14.62 8.17
N PHE A 35 -3.89 -14.27 7.17
CA PHE A 35 -3.94 -12.97 6.52
C PHE A 35 -3.72 -13.07 5.01
N GLY A 36 -4.50 -12.28 4.25
CA GLY A 36 -4.33 -12.16 2.81
C GLY A 36 -4.89 -13.33 2.02
N ILE A 37 -4.25 -13.62 0.89
CA ILE A 37 -4.64 -14.69 -0.03
C ILE A 37 -3.81 -15.96 0.18
N GLU A 38 -4.27 -17.06 -0.38
CA GLU A 38 -3.47 -18.26 -0.59
C GLU A 38 -2.82 -18.21 -1.98
N CYS A 39 -1.53 -18.51 -2.06
CA CYS A 39 -0.81 -18.57 -3.33
C CYS A 39 -0.36 -19.99 -3.63
N ALA A 40 -0.63 -20.46 -4.84
CA ALA A 40 -0.25 -21.78 -5.26
C ALA A 40 1.06 -21.80 -6.07
N GLY A 41 1.81 -22.90 -6.00
CA GLY A 41 3.06 -23.09 -6.72
C GLY A 41 3.35 -24.56 -7.01
N ALA A 42 4.23 -24.80 -7.99
CA ALA A 42 4.71 -26.14 -8.31
C ALA A 42 5.66 -26.71 -7.24
N THR A 43 6.22 -25.85 -6.39
CA THR A 43 7.10 -26.19 -5.28
C THR A 43 6.75 -25.34 -4.06
N GLU A 44 7.18 -25.78 -2.87
CA GLU A 44 7.02 -25.01 -1.62
C GLU A 44 7.58 -23.59 -1.79
N ALA A 45 8.81 -23.49 -2.31
CA ALA A 45 9.50 -22.23 -2.52
C ALA A 45 8.73 -21.31 -3.49
N ALA A 46 8.23 -21.84 -4.61
CA ALA A 46 7.48 -21.06 -5.58
C ALA A 46 6.17 -20.50 -5.00
N ALA A 47 5.45 -21.30 -4.20
CA ALA A 47 4.24 -20.84 -3.52
C ALA A 47 4.56 -19.72 -2.50
N ILE A 48 5.59 -19.92 -1.68
CA ILE A 48 6.06 -18.95 -0.69
C ILE A 48 6.51 -17.64 -1.34
N ASP A 49 7.27 -17.69 -2.44
CA ASP A 49 7.79 -16.50 -3.10
C ASP A 49 6.70 -15.71 -3.84
N ARG A 50 5.68 -16.40 -4.38
CA ARG A 50 4.47 -15.72 -4.89
C ARG A 50 3.75 -14.98 -3.78
N LEU A 51 3.51 -15.64 -2.65
CA LEU A 51 2.85 -15.03 -1.50
C LEU A 51 3.65 -13.85 -0.92
N ALA A 52 4.97 -13.98 -0.82
CA ALA A 52 5.83 -12.91 -0.33
C ALA A 52 5.72 -11.66 -1.20
N ARG A 53 5.81 -11.81 -2.53
CA ARG A 53 5.63 -10.69 -3.48
C ARG A 53 4.24 -10.07 -3.39
N TRP A 54 3.20 -10.89 -3.21
CA TRP A 54 1.84 -10.38 -3.02
C TRP A 54 1.71 -9.55 -1.74
N LEU A 55 2.30 -9.99 -0.63
CA LEU A 55 2.27 -9.26 0.63
C LEU A 55 3.06 -7.95 0.55
N GLU A 56 4.23 -7.96 -0.09
CA GLU A 56 5.02 -6.75 -0.37
C GLU A 56 4.20 -5.75 -1.19
N TRP A 57 3.64 -6.20 -2.30
CA TRP A 57 2.76 -5.37 -3.13
C TRP A 57 1.56 -4.82 -2.34
N GLN A 58 0.90 -5.64 -1.52
CA GLN A 58 -0.23 -5.22 -0.71
C GLN A 58 0.16 -4.17 0.34
N HIS A 59 1.37 -4.27 0.90
CA HIS A 59 1.91 -3.28 1.82
C HIS A 59 2.17 -1.94 1.11
N GLU A 60 2.84 -1.97 -0.04
CA GLU A 60 3.09 -0.77 -0.86
C GLU A 60 1.79 -0.12 -1.33
N HIS A 61 0.82 -0.93 -1.76
CA HIS A 61 -0.50 -0.48 -2.19
C HIS A 61 -1.24 0.24 -1.06
N ALA A 62 -1.25 -0.34 0.14
CA ALA A 62 -1.85 0.27 1.31
C ALA A 62 -1.18 1.61 1.68
N ALA A 63 0.16 1.66 1.66
CA ALA A 63 0.91 2.88 1.94
C ALA A 63 0.59 3.99 0.91
N ALA A 64 0.57 3.68 -0.38
CA ALA A 64 0.24 4.65 -1.42
C ALA A 64 -1.22 5.14 -1.32
N LEU A 65 -2.15 4.27 -0.93
CA LEU A 65 -3.53 4.66 -0.69
C LEU A 65 -3.65 5.62 0.51
N GLU A 66 -2.90 5.37 1.59
CA GLU A 66 -2.84 6.26 2.76
C GLU A 66 -2.26 7.64 2.41
N GLU A 67 -1.20 7.69 1.58
CA GLU A 67 -0.63 8.95 1.11
C GLU A 67 -1.60 9.73 0.23
N LEU A 68 -2.33 9.06 -0.67
CA LEU A 68 -3.39 9.71 -1.46
C LEU A 68 -4.46 10.32 -0.55
N GLN A 69 -4.96 9.56 0.43
CA GLN A 69 -5.94 10.07 1.38
C GLN A 69 -5.40 11.24 2.21
N ARG A 70 -4.11 11.23 2.57
CA ARG A 70 -3.46 12.33 3.28
C ARG A 70 -3.38 13.57 2.39
N ALA A 71 -3.01 13.43 1.12
CA ALA A 71 -2.95 14.51 0.15
C ALA A 71 -4.34 15.12 -0.09
N GLU A 72 -5.38 14.29 -0.25
CA GLU A 72 -6.77 14.76 -0.40
C GLU A 72 -7.25 15.56 0.81
N ARG A 73 -6.97 15.09 2.03
CA ARG A 73 -7.30 15.83 3.27
C ARG A 73 -6.52 17.15 3.36
N ALA A 74 -5.25 17.17 2.93
CA ALA A 74 -4.46 18.39 2.89
C ALA A 74 -5.05 19.39 1.88
N TYR A 75 -5.37 18.95 0.67
CA TYR A 75 -6.03 19.75 -0.36
C TYR A 75 -7.34 20.37 0.15
N HIS A 76 -8.22 19.58 0.76
CA HIS A 76 -9.47 20.13 1.32
C HIS A 76 -9.24 21.15 2.43
N ARG A 77 -8.23 20.96 3.28
CA ARG A 77 -7.84 21.96 4.29
C ARG A 77 -7.31 23.23 3.64
N THR A 78 -6.50 23.13 2.59
CA THR A 78 -5.99 24.28 1.84
C THR A 78 -7.13 25.05 1.18
N ILE A 79 -8.08 24.37 0.54
CA ILE A 79 -9.26 25.01 -0.06
C ILE A 79 -10.07 25.75 1.01
N ALA A 80 -10.39 25.09 2.13
CA ALA A 80 -11.14 25.71 3.22
C ALA A 80 -10.40 26.89 3.87
N GLY A 81 -9.08 26.79 4.03
CA GLY A 81 -8.25 27.85 4.63
C GLY A 81 -7.95 29.01 3.69
N SER A 82 -7.91 28.78 2.38
CA SER A 82 -7.60 29.79 1.38
C SER A 82 -8.62 30.93 1.31
N ALA A 83 -9.87 30.67 1.73
CA ALA A 83 -10.91 31.70 1.90
C ALA A 83 -10.58 32.74 3.00
N PHE A 84 -9.63 32.44 3.88
CA PHE A 84 -9.24 33.28 5.01
C PHE A 84 -7.80 33.83 4.89
N ALA A 85 -7.10 33.53 3.79
CA ALA A 85 -5.74 33.99 3.57
C ALA A 85 -5.75 35.48 3.16
N SER A 86 -5.13 36.34 3.99
CA SER A 86 -4.93 37.75 3.65
C SER A 86 -3.88 37.88 2.53
N PRO A 87 -4.09 38.72 1.50
CA PRO A 87 -3.19 38.78 0.32
C PRO A 87 -1.82 39.40 0.58
N THR A 88 -1.54 39.90 1.78
CA THR A 88 -0.43 40.84 2.02
C THR A 88 0.89 40.21 2.44
N GLU A 89 0.92 38.94 2.88
CA GLU A 89 2.17 38.22 3.18
C GLU A 89 2.01 36.71 2.92
N GLY A 90 2.75 36.16 1.95
CA GLY A 90 2.81 34.71 1.65
C GLY A 90 2.38 34.32 0.22
N PRO A 91 2.47 33.02 -0.14
CA PRO A 91 1.98 32.51 -1.41
C PRO A 91 0.48 32.81 -1.53
N SER A 92 0.05 33.19 -2.73
CA SER A 92 -1.36 33.46 -2.99
C SER A 92 -2.20 32.21 -2.71
N ALA A 93 -3.46 32.42 -2.33
CA ALA A 93 -4.45 31.36 -2.19
C ALA A 93 -4.47 30.40 -3.40
N LEU A 94 -4.26 30.92 -4.62
CA LEU A 94 -4.21 30.15 -5.85
C LEU A 94 -2.94 29.28 -5.96
N GLU A 95 -1.78 29.78 -5.55
CA GLU A 95 -0.53 29.00 -5.53
C GLU A 95 -0.63 27.84 -4.54
N LEU A 96 -1.13 28.08 -3.33
CA LEU A 96 -1.33 27.02 -2.32
C LEU A 96 -2.31 25.95 -2.81
N GLN A 97 -3.42 26.35 -3.44
CA GLN A 97 -4.37 25.42 -4.02
C GLN A 97 -3.73 24.57 -5.12
N LYS A 98 -2.96 25.19 -6.02
CA LYS A 98 -2.26 24.51 -7.11
C LYS A 98 -1.26 23.49 -6.58
N GLU A 99 -0.39 23.87 -5.64
CA GLU A 99 0.58 22.95 -5.03
C GLU A 99 -0.11 21.75 -4.36
N SER A 100 -1.21 22.01 -3.64
CA SER A 100 -1.97 20.93 -3.01
C SER A 100 -2.67 20.00 -4.01
N LEU A 101 -3.09 20.51 -5.17
CA LEU A 101 -3.65 19.70 -6.25
C LEU A 101 -2.58 18.84 -6.93
N GLU A 102 -1.40 19.40 -7.20
CA GLU A 102 -0.25 18.68 -7.76
C GLU A 102 0.16 17.51 -6.85
N ALA A 103 0.13 17.71 -5.52
CA ALA A 103 0.40 16.64 -4.56
C ALA A 103 -0.62 15.50 -4.62
N VAL A 104 -1.92 15.80 -4.80
CA VAL A 104 -2.97 14.78 -5.00
C VAL A 104 -2.74 14.01 -6.29
N GLU A 105 -2.42 14.71 -7.38
CA GLU A 105 -2.15 14.06 -8.67
C GLU A 105 -0.93 13.15 -8.63
N ALA A 106 0.17 13.59 -8.00
CA ALA A 106 1.36 12.78 -7.81
C ALA A 106 1.06 11.50 -7.00
N ALA A 107 0.28 11.61 -5.91
CA ALA A 107 -0.12 10.46 -5.11
C ALA A 107 -1.02 9.49 -5.89
N ARG A 108 -1.92 10.01 -6.74
CA ARG A 108 -2.77 9.20 -7.63
C ARG A 108 -1.93 8.42 -8.64
N ILE A 109 -1.01 9.08 -9.33
CA ILE A 109 -0.09 8.45 -10.30
C ILE A 109 0.69 7.32 -9.62
N ARG A 110 1.27 7.59 -8.44
CA ARG A 110 2.02 6.57 -7.69
C ARG A 110 1.17 5.36 -7.31
N LEU A 111 -0.08 5.57 -6.89
CA LEU A 111 -1.00 4.48 -6.58
C LEU A 111 -1.32 3.63 -7.81
N ASP A 112 -1.50 4.25 -8.98
CA ASP A 112 -1.81 3.56 -10.22
C ASP A 112 -0.59 2.78 -10.78
N GLU A 113 0.62 3.31 -10.62
CA GLU A 113 1.86 2.58 -10.89
C GLU A 113 1.94 1.28 -10.08
N ILE A 114 1.69 1.37 -8.76
CA ILE A 114 1.69 0.19 -7.89
C ILE A 114 0.59 -0.79 -8.32
N ARG A 115 -0.63 -0.31 -8.59
CA ARG A 115 -1.73 -1.18 -9.06
C ARG A 115 -1.39 -1.93 -10.34
N THR A 116 -0.67 -1.30 -11.25
CA THR A 116 -0.22 -1.93 -12.50
C THR A 116 0.81 -3.03 -12.25
N GLY A 117 1.61 -2.91 -11.19
CA GLY A 117 2.59 -3.92 -10.77
C GLY A 117 2.04 -5.07 -9.93
N LYS A 118 0.71 -5.28 -9.88
CA LYS A 118 0.11 -6.34 -9.06
C LYS A 118 0.62 -7.71 -9.49
N PRO A 119 1.20 -8.52 -8.57
CA PRO A 119 1.66 -9.86 -8.88
C PRO A 119 0.50 -10.82 -9.13
N GLU A 120 0.71 -11.75 -10.07
CA GLU A 120 -0.19 -12.88 -10.38
C GLU A 120 -0.13 -14.00 -9.33
#